data_AF-A0A377N814-F1
#
_entry.id   AF-A0A377N814-F1
#
_cell.length_a   1.000
_cell.length_b   1.000
_cell.length_c   1.000
_cell.angle_alpha   90.00
_cell.angle_beta   90.00
_cell.angle_gamma   90.00
#
_symmetry.space_group_name_H-M   'P 1'
#
loop_
_entity.id
_entity.type
_entity.pdbx_description
1 polymer ?
#
loop_
_entity_poly.entity_id
_entity_poly.type
_entity_poly.pdbx_seq_one_letter_code
_entity_poly.pdbx_strand_id
1 'polypeptide(L)'
;MNKVALYCRSGFEKECAAEITAKAAQMEIFGFARVKEDSGYVLFECYQPEDADRLARDLPFRELIFARQLIVVGELLKDLPPEDRVSPIVACCTGLSLTAVSCASKCLTPMKAKS
;
A
#
# COMPACT_ATOMS: atom_id res chain seq x y z
N MET A 1 -8.77 -6.01 -7.51
CA MET A 1 -7.34 -5.79 -7.18
C MET A 1 -7.18 -6.25 -5.76
N ASN A 2 -6.23 -7.13 -5.43
CA ASN A 2 -6.17 -7.73 -4.08
C ASN A 2 -4.99 -7.24 -3.23
N LYS A 3 -4.23 -6.26 -3.70
CA LYS A 3 -2.99 -5.82 -3.03
C LYS A 3 -3.05 -4.33 -2.71
N VAL A 4 -2.54 -3.96 -1.54
CA VAL A 4 -2.37 -2.58 -1.11
C VAL A 4 -0.91 -2.35 -0.79
N ALA A 5 -0.30 -1.35 -1.43
CA ALA A 5 1.04 -0.89 -1.13
C ALA A 5 0.98 0.24 -0.10
N LEU A 6 1.68 0.07 1.01
CA LEU A 6 1.85 1.08 2.05
C LEU A 6 3.30 1.53 2.06
N TYR A 7 3.54 2.81 1.80
CA TYR A 7 4.86 3.39 1.91
C TYR A 7 5.15 3.76 3.36
N CYS A 8 6.31 3.37 3.87
CA CYS A 8 6.72 3.65 5.24
C CYS A 8 8.16 4.21 5.28
N ARG A 9 8.68 4.47 6.47
CA ARG A 9 10.12 4.72 6.65
C ARG A 9 10.87 3.40 6.54
N SER A 10 12.06 3.42 5.95
CA SER A 10 12.98 2.28 5.98
C SER A 10 13.30 1.92 7.43
N GLY A 11 13.19 0.63 7.77
CA GLY A 11 13.40 0.12 9.13
C GLY A 11 12.14 0.10 10.01
N PHE A 12 10.98 0.51 9.49
CA PHE A 12 9.68 0.47 10.19
C PHE A 12 8.65 -0.43 9.47
N GLU A 13 9.10 -1.31 8.60
CA GLU A 13 8.22 -2.14 7.78
C GLU A 13 7.46 -3.17 8.62
N LYS A 14 8.07 -3.69 9.70
CA LYS A 14 7.43 -4.68 10.59
C LYS A 14 6.29 -4.05 11.39
N GLU A 15 6.50 -2.84 11.88
CA GLU A 15 5.52 -2.04 12.59
C GLU A 15 4.38 -1.62 11.67
N CYS A 16 4.70 -1.16 10.45
CA CYS A 16 3.70 -0.83 9.44
C CYS A 16 2.87 -2.04 9.03
N ALA A 17 3.49 -3.22 8.89
CA ALA A 17 2.81 -4.47 8.59
C ALA A 17 1.88 -4.93 9.73
N ALA A 18 2.32 -4.81 10.98
CA ALA A 18 1.49 -5.12 12.13
C ALA A 18 0.31 -4.15 12.26
N GLU A 19 0.55 -2.84 12.04
CA GLU A 19 -0.48 -1.80 12.09
C GLU A 19 -1.58 -2.05 11.06
N ILE A 20 -1.21 -2.27 9.78
CA ILE A 20 -2.21 -2.50 8.74
C ILE A 20 -2.99 -3.79 8.96
N THR A 21 -2.32 -4.85 9.41
CA THR A 21 -2.98 -6.13 9.68
C THR A 21 -4.00 -5.99 10.82
N ALA A 22 -3.64 -5.27 11.89
CA ALA A 22 -4.54 -5.02 13.01
C ALA A 22 -5.75 -4.14 12.61
N LYS A 23 -5.51 -3.08 11.83
CA LYS A 23 -6.57 -2.19 11.35
C LYS A 23 -7.49 -2.87 10.34
N ALA A 24 -6.94 -3.65 9.41
CA ALA A 24 -7.73 -4.43 8.47
C ALA A 24 -8.61 -5.46 9.18
N ALA A 25 -8.07 -6.15 10.21
CA ALA A 25 -8.83 -7.11 11.01
C ALA A 25 -10.01 -6.49 11.76
N GLN A 26 -9.91 -5.22 12.19
CA GLN A 26 -11.04 -4.49 12.81
C GLN A 26 -12.19 -4.25 11.83
N MET A 27 -11.91 -4.27 10.53
CA MET A 27 -12.86 -4.07 9.44
C MET A 27 -13.29 -5.39 8.80
N GLU A 28 -12.95 -6.52 9.44
CA GLU A 28 -13.18 -7.88 8.94
C GLU A 28 -12.50 -8.17 7.59
N ILE A 29 -11.43 -7.43 7.28
CA ILE A 29 -10.62 -7.61 6.08
C ILE A 29 -9.37 -8.41 6.48
N PHE A 30 -9.29 -9.63 5.95
CA PHE A 30 -8.18 -10.54 6.26
C PHE A 30 -7.22 -10.65 5.09
N GLY A 31 -5.94 -10.76 5.43
CA GLY A 31 -4.85 -10.82 4.47
C GLY A 31 -3.51 -11.05 5.16
N PHE A 32 -2.44 -10.98 4.38
CA PHE A 32 -1.08 -11.07 4.90
C PHE A 32 -0.21 -9.92 4.38
N ALA A 33 0.64 -9.39 5.25
CA ALA A 33 1.61 -8.37 4.90
C ALA A 33 2.94 -9.03 4.48
N ARG A 34 3.41 -8.74 3.27
CA ARG A 34 4.77 -9.02 2.83
C ARG A 34 5.68 -7.86 3.20
N VAL A 35 6.66 -8.16 4.02
CA VAL A 35 7.68 -7.23 4.48
C VAL A 35 9.00 -7.55 3.82
N LYS A 36 9.68 -6.53 3.30
CA LYS A 36 11.06 -6.61 2.84
C LYS A 36 11.86 -5.56 3.63
N GLU A 37 12.87 -6.00 4.34
CA GLU A 37 13.73 -5.12 5.14
C GLU A 37 14.42 -4.08 4.24
N ASP A 38 14.54 -2.85 4.74
CA ASP A 38 15.13 -1.68 4.07
C ASP A 38 14.50 -1.32 2.71
N SER A 39 13.27 -1.78 2.46
CA SER A 39 12.55 -1.48 1.21
C SER A 39 11.74 -0.18 1.27
N GLY A 40 11.39 0.28 2.47
CA GLY A 40 10.54 1.47 2.66
C GLY A 40 9.09 1.29 2.21
N TYR A 41 8.64 0.06 1.99
CA TYR A 41 7.24 -0.24 1.71
C TYR A 41 6.81 -1.60 2.26
N VAL A 42 5.50 -1.74 2.46
CA VAL A 42 4.83 -2.99 2.85
C VAL A 42 3.75 -3.27 1.81
N LEU A 43 3.66 -4.53 1.39
CA LEU A 43 2.57 -5.01 0.52
C LEU A 43 1.60 -5.83 1.34
N PHE A 44 0.37 -5.37 1.47
CA PHE A 44 -0.71 -6.12 2.10
C PHE A 44 -1.54 -6.82 1.02
N GLU A 45 -1.57 -8.15 1.05
CA GLU A 45 -2.38 -8.95 0.11
C GLU A 45 -3.65 -9.43 0.84
N CYS A 46 -4.80 -8.90 0.42
CA CYS A 46 -6.12 -9.32 0.90
C CYS A 46 -6.50 -10.66 0.28
N TYR A 47 -7.25 -11.48 1.02
CA TYR A 47 -7.77 -12.74 0.49
C TYR A 47 -8.86 -12.53 -0.56
N GLN A 48 -9.73 -11.53 -0.36
CA GLN A 48 -10.78 -11.22 -1.32
C GLN A 48 -10.36 -10.08 -2.26
N PRO A 49 -10.74 -10.16 -3.56
CA PRO A 49 -10.31 -9.19 -4.57
C PRO A 49 -11.01 -7.82 -4.48
N GLU A 50 -12.08 -7.69 -3.70
CA GLU A 50 -12.81 -6.43 -3.46
C GLU A 50 -12.39 -5.74 -2.15
N ASP A 51 -11.76 -6.49 -1.25
CA ASP A 51 -11.39 -5.99 0.08
C ASP A 51 -10.27 -4.94 0.03
N ALA A 52 -9.41 -4.96 -0.99
CA ALA A 52 -8.34 -3.95 -1.10
C ALA A 52 -8.89 -2.56 -1.42
N ASP A 53 -9.86 -2.46 -2.33
CA ASP A 53 -10.57 -1.21 -2.64
C ASP A 53 -11.39 -0.73 -1.44
N ARG A 54 -12.07 -1.66 -0.76
CA ARG A 54 -12.83 -1.36 0.45
C ARG A 54 -11.92 -0.85 1.58
N LEU A 55 -10.78 -1.50 1.80
CA LEU A 55 -9.78 -1.06 2.77
C LEU A 55 -9.30 0.36 2.44
N ALA A 56 -8.98 0.66 1.18
CA ALA A 56 -8.50 1.98 0.80
C ALA A 56 -9.55 3.10 0.94
N ARG A 57 -10.84 2.78 0.85
CA ARG A 57 -11.94 3.75 1.00
C ARG A 57 -12.35 3.96 2.45
N ASP A 58 -12.52 2.87 3.18
CA ASP A 58 -13.12 2.88 4.51
C ASP A 58 -12.07 3.11 5.60
N LEU A 59 -10.79 2.75 5.36
CA LEU A 59 -9.74 2.93 6.35
C LEU A 59 -9.39 4.42 6.49
N PRO A 60 -9.55 5.01 7.69
CA PRO A 60 -9.16 6.39 7.92
C PRO A 60 -7.63 6.50 7.90
N PHE A 61 -7.08 6.95 6.77
CA PHE A 61 -5.64 7.08 6.58
C PHE A 61 -4.94 7.87 7.70
N ARG A 62 -5.63 8.84 8.32
CA ARG A 62 -5.10 9.65 9.43
C ARG A 62 -4.77 8.84 10.70
N GLU A 63 -5.33 7.65 10.83
CA GLU A 63 -5.07 6.76 11.97
C GLU A 63 -3.83 5.90 11.78
N LEU A 64 -3.27 5.83 10.57
CA LEU A 64 -2.03 5.12 10.31
C LEU A 64 -0.84 5.98 10.73
N ILE A 65 -0.03 5.46 11.65
CA ILE A 65 1.13 6.16 12.20
C ILE A 65 2.35 5.90 11.32
N PHE A 66 2.52 4.67 10.83
CA PHE A 66 3.72 4.25 10.11
C PHE A 66 3.58 4.38 8.59
N ALA A 67 2.35 4.32 8.06
CA ALA A 67 2.08 4.52 6.64
C ALA A 67 2.10 6.01 6.28
N ARG A 68 2.91 6.38 5.30
CA ARG A 68 3.00 7.72 4.69
C ARG A 68 2.04 7.88 3.51
N GLN A 69 1.82 6.80 2.78
CA GLN A 69 0.93 6.77 1.64
C GLN A 69 0.38 5.37 1.46
N LEU A 70 -0.89 5.28 1.07
CA LEU A 70 -1.60 4.03 0.78
C LEU A 70 -2.04 4.06 -0.67
N ILE A 71 -1.76 2.99 -1.41
CA ILE A 71 -2.12 2.84 -2.83
C ILE A 71 -2.63 1.43 -3.07
N VAL A 72 -3.80 1.29 -3.70
CA VAL A 72 -4.26 -0.01 -4.22
C VAL A 72 -3.45 -0.34 -5.47
N VAL A 73 -2.83 -1.52 -5.49
CA VAL A 73 -1.95 -1.94 -6.59
C VAL A 73 -2.46 -3.22 -7.24
N GLY A 74 -2.22 -3.32 -8.54
CA GLY A 74 -2.51 -4.51 -9.33
C GLY A 74 -1.37 -5.52 -9.29
N GLU A 75 -1.24 -6.29 -10.38
CA GLU A 75 -0.13 -7.23 -10.53
C GLU A 75 1.20 -6.52 -10.80
N LEU A 76 2.28 -7.18 -10.36
CA LEU A 76 3.63 -6.67 -10.57
C LEU A 76 4.03 -6.90 -12.03
N LEU A 77 4.16 -5.79 -12.77
CA LEU A 77 4.68 -5.81 -14.12
C LEU A 77 6.20 -6.02 -14.09
N LYS A 78 6.66 -7.20 -14.54
CA LYS A 78 8.08 -7.56 -14.65
C LYS A 78 8.55 -7.43 -16.09
N ASP A 79 9.87 -7.30 -16.28
CA ASP A 79 10.53 -7.36 -17.60
C ASP A 79 9.99 -6.36 -18.62
N LEU A 80 10.01 -5.08 -18.24
CA LEU A 80 9.54 -3.99 -19.09
C LEU A 80 10.51 -3.76 -20.27
N PRO A 81 10.07 -3.90 -21.53
CA PRO A 81 10.97 -3.78 -22.67
C PRO A 81 11.50 -2.34 -22.79
N PRO A 82 12.81 -2.15 -23.04
CA PRO A 82 13.40 -0.81 -23.08
C PRO A 82 12.93 0.00 -24.29
N GLU A 83 12.57 -0.67 -25.38
CA GLU A 83 12.03 -0.05 -26.61
C GLU A 83 10.59 0.46 -26.47
N ASP A 84 9.77 -0.12 -25.58
CA ASP A 84 8.40 0.34 -25.35
C ASP A 84 7.93 0.09 -23.90
N ARG A 85 8.17 1.08 -23.05
CA ARG A 85 7.74 1.04 -21.64
C ARG A 85 6.31 1.51 -21.44
N VAL A 86 5.72 2.20 -22.41
CA VAL A 86 4.46 2.93 -22.22
C VAL A 86 3.28 2.00 -22.47
N SER A 87 3.29 1.25 -23.58
CA SER A 87 2.20 0.34 -23.93
C SER A 87 1.84 -0.67 -22.84
N PRO A 88 2.79 -1.39 -22.19
CA PRO A 88 2.45 -2.35 -21.15
C PRO A 88 1.92 -1.69 -19.86
N ILE A 89 2.38 -0.48 -19.54
CA ILE A 89 1.85 0.28 -18.38
C ILE A 89 0.42 0.74 -18.68
N VAL A 90 0.20 1.34 -19.85
CA VAL A 90 -1.12 1.83 -20.25
C VAL A 90 -2.10 0.66 -20.35
N ALA A 91 -1.70 -0.46 -20.94
CA ALA A 91 -2.53 -1.68 -21.02
C ALA A 91 -2.96 -2.19 -19.64
N CYS A 92 -2.07 -2.14 -18.65
CA CYS A 92 -2.38 -2.49 -17.26
C CYS A 92 -3.35 -1.48 -16.61
N CYS A 93 -3.22 -0.20 -16.95
CA CYS A 93 -4.08 0.86 -16.41
C CYS A 93 -5.45 0.96 -17.11
N THR A 94 -5.56 0.58 -18.38
CA THR A 94 -6.81 0.63 -19.15
C THR A 94 -7.82 -0.37 -18.59
N GLY A 95 -8.87 0.13 -17.96
CA GLY A 95 -9.94 -0.67 -17.34
C GLY A 95 -9.89 -0.69 -15.81
N LEU A 96 -8.87 -0.10 -15.17
CA LEU A 96 -8.85 0.08 -13.72
C LEU A 96 -9.71 1.28 -13.32
N SER A 97 -10.79 1.02 -12.59
CA SER A 97 -11.52 2.06 -11.85
C SER A 97 -10.70 2.45 -10.62
N LEU A 98 -9.68 3.31 -10.82
CA LEU A 98 -8.81 3.79 -9.74
C LEU A 98 -9.64 4.54 -8.69
N THR A 99 -10.00 3.85 -7.62
CA THR A 99 -10.64 4.49 -6.47
C THR A 99 -9.63 4.54 -5.33
N ALA A 100 -9.40 5.76 -4.83
CA ALA A 100 -8.56 6.10 -3.69
C ALA A 100 -7.03 6.03 -3.87
N VAL A 101 -6.46 7.16 -4.31
CA VAL A 101 -5.11 7.58 -3.89
C VAL A 101 -5.30 8.52 -2.69
N SER A 102 -5.31 7.97 -1.47
CA SER A 102 -5.29 8.82 -0.27
C SER A 102 -3.85 9.24 0.00
N CYS A 103 -3.42 10.34 -0.64
CA CYS A 103 -2.13 10.96 -0.40
C CYS A 103 -2.18 11.81 0.88
N ALA A 104 -1.52 11.39 1.97
CA ALA A 104 -1.37 12.24 3.14
C ALA A 104 -0.23 13.23 2.97
N SER A 105 -0.60 14.37 2.40
CA SER A 105 0.27 15.53 2.20
C SER A 105 0.67 16.28 3.50
N LYS A 106 0.61 15.68 4.70
CA LYS A 106 0.90 16.40 5.97
C LYS A 106 1.94 15.80 6.94
N CYS A 107 2.46 14.59 6.75
CA CYS A 107 3.37 13.96 7.74
C CYS A 107 4.87 14.10 7.41
N LEU A 108 5.30 15.30 7.00
CA LEU A 108 6.73 15.67 6.98
C LEU A 108 7.18 16.31 8.31
N THR A 109 6.53 16.00 9.43
CA THR A 109 7.07 16.36 10.74
C THR A 109 8.15 15.36 11.15
N PRO A 110 9.32 15.83 11.63
CA PRO A 110 10.38 14.97 12.10
C PRO A 110 9.92 14.28 13.38
N MET A 111 9.56 13.00 13.30
CA MET A 111 9.51 12.13 14.47
C MET A 111 10.88 12.17 15.13
N LYS A 112 10.95 12.79 16.32
CA LYS A 112 12.14 12.85 17.17
C LYS A 112 12.67 11.43 17.35
N ALA A 113 13.93 11.22 16.94
CA ALA A 113 14.71 10.07 17.34
C ALA A 113 14.74 10.04 18.88
N LYS A 114 14.22 8.96 19.47
CA LYS A 114 14.44 8.68 20.89
C LYS A 114 15.92 8.29 21.03
N SER A 115 16.65 9.16 21.72
CA SER A 115 17.95 8.95 22.35
C SER A 115 17.94 7.81 23.36
#